data_AF-A0A266LXG3-F1
#
_entry.id   AF-A0A266LXG3-F1
#
_cell.length_a   1.000
_cell.length_b   1.000
_cell.length_c   1.000
_cell.angle_alpha   90.00
_cell.angle_beta   90.00
_cell.angle_gamma   90.00
#
_symmetry.space_group_name_H-M   'P 1'
#
loop_
_entity.id
_entity.type
_entity.pdbx_description
1 polymer ?
#
loop_
_entity_poly.entity_id
_entity_poly.type
_entity_poly.pdbx_seq_one_letter_code
_entity_poly.pdbx_strand_id
1 'polypeptide(L)' 'MSYQTISLAQAAVVNGLQWQLYPVDFKTEEGTFSVYLYAINREHAAAILLELKETAVLHDADLASITRND' A
#
# COMPACT_ATOMS: atom_id res chain seq x y z
N MET A 1 1.34 22.49 12.14
CA MET A 1 1.41 21.10 11.64
C MET A 1 1.80 21.16 10.18
N SER A 2 2.97 20.65 9.82
CA SER A 2 3.39 20.52 8.42
C SER A 2 2.83 19.20 7.89
N TYR A 3 1.96 19.27 6.88
CA TYR A 3 1.47 18.09 6.18
C TYR A 3 2.51 17.68 5.14
N GLN A 4 3.04 16.47 5.25
CA GLN A 4 3.85 15.88 4.18
C GLN A 4 2.90 15.18 3.20
N THR A 5 2.94 15.61 1.94
CA THR A 5 2.21 14.93 0.87
C THR A 5 3.03 13.76 0.37
N ILE A 6 2.43 12.57 0.40
CA ILE A 6 3.00 11.34 -0.14
C ILE A 6 2.36 11.10 -1.51
N SER A 7 3.17 10.93 -2.55
CA SER A 7 2.72 10.60 -3.90
C SER A 7 3.09 9.17 -4.25
N LEU A 8 2.08 8.35 -4.55
CA LEU A 8 2.25 6.96 -5.01
C LEU A 8 1.96 6.89 -6.51
N ALA A 9 2.82 6.20 -7.26
CA ALA A 9 2.61 5.98 -8.69
C ALA A 9 1.47 4.98 -8.92
N GLN A 10 0.56 5.24 -9.86
CA GLN A 10 -0.54 4.31 -10.15
C GLN A 10 -0.05 2.93 -10.64
N ALA A 11 1.10 2.90 -11.30
CA ALA A 11 1.79 1.69 -11.70
C ALA A 11 3.30 1.83 -11.53
N ALA A 12 3.99 0.72 -11.31
CA ALA A 12 5.43 0.65 -11.22
C ALA A 12 5.92 -0.63 -11.90
N VAL A 13 7.06 -0.56 -12.60
CA VAL A 13 7.71 -1.75 -13.16
C VAL A 13 8.77 -2.22 -12.17
N VAL A 14 8.60 -3.43 -11.66
CA VAL A 14 9.54 -4.06 -10.72
C VAL A 14 9.94 -5.41 -11.29
N ASN A 15 11.24 -5.62 -11.51
CA ASN A 15 11.78 -6.86 -12.10
C ASN A 15 11.10 -7.27 -13.42
N GLY A 16 10.76 -6.29 -14.27
CA GLY A 16 10.09 -6.53 -15.56
C GLY A 16 8.59 -6.85 -15.48
N LEU A 17 8.00 -6.87 -14.28
CA LEU A 17 6.57 -7.02 -14.08
C LEU A 17 5.93 -5.66 -13.78
N GLN A 18 4.79 -5.40 -14.40
CA GLN A 18 3.99 -4.21 -14.08
C GLN A 18 3.13 -4.49 -12.85
N TRP A 19 3.36 -3.70 -11.81
CA TRP A 19 2.54 -3.64 -10.61
C TRP A 19 1.62 -2.42 -10.70
N GLN A 20 0.43 -2.53 -10.14
CA GLN A 20 -0.58 -1.49 -10.12
C GLN A 20 -1.04 -1.26 -8.68
N LEU A 21 -1.39 -0.02 -8.36
CA LEU A 21 -1.86 0.36 -7.05
C LEU A 21 -3.35 0.02 -6.90
N TYR A 22 -3.69 -0.77 -5.88
CA TYR A 22 -5.06 -1.14 -5.53
C TYR A 22 -5.44 -0.54 -4.17
N PRO A 23 -6.57 0.19 -4.08
CA PRO A 23 -7.11 0.61 -2.81
C PRO A 23 -7.78 -0.56 -2.09
N VAL A 24 -7.61 -0.62 -0.78
CA VAL A 24 -8.30 -1.55 0.11
C VAL A 24 -8.93 -0.77 1.25
N ASP A 25 -10.24 -0.94 1.41
CA ASP A 25 -10.98 -0.39 2.52
C ASP A 25 -11.22 -1.45 3.59
N PHE A 26 -11.07 -1.08 4.86
CA PHE A 26 -11.36 -1.95 5.99
C PHE A 26 -12.02 -1.16 7.12
N LYS A 27 -12.71 -1.89 8.00
CA LYS A 27 -13.44 -1.31 9.14
C LYS A 27 -12.80 -1.75 10.43
N THR A 28 -12.72 -0.81 11.37
CA THR A 28 -12.42 -1.05 12.78
C THR A 28 -13.56 -0.48 13.62
N GLU A 29 -13.49 -0.64 14.94
CA GLU A 29 -14.44 0.00 15.86
C GLU A 29 -14.40 1.53 15.78
N GLU A 30 -13.29 2.09 15.32
CA GLU A 30 -13.06 3.54 15.22
C GLU A 30 -13.56 4.14 13.89
N GLY A 31 -13.81 3.31 12.88
CA GLY A 31 -14.31 3.79 11.58
C GLY A 31 -13.87 2.96 10.38
N THR A 32 -13.95 3.59 9.20
CA THR A 32 -13.46 3.01 7.94
C THR A 32 -12.14 3.67 7.57
N PHE A 33 -11.16 2.84 7.24
CA PHE A 33 -9.82 3.25 6.86
C PHE A 33 -9.47 2.64 5.51
N SER A 34 -8.52 3.26 4.82
CA SER A 34 -8.05 2.80 3.52
C SER A 34 -6.53 2.63 3.54
N VAL A 35 -6.05 1.56 2.92
CA VAL A 35 -4.63 1.35 2.60
C VAL A 35 -4.49 1.11 1.10
N TYR A 36 -3.30 1.34 0.57
CA TYR A 36 -2.97 1.05 -0.82
C TYR A 36 -1.91 -0.04 -0.88
N LEU A 37 -2.10 -1.01 -1.76
CA LEU A 37 -1.13 -2.07 -2.01
C LEU A 37 -0.82 -2.18 -3.50
N TYR A 38 0.41 -2.51 -3.84
CA TYR A 38 0.78 -2.84 -5.20
C TYR A 38 0.51 -4.32 -5.46
N ALA A 39 -0.10 -4.64 -6.60
CA ALA A 39 -0.28 -6.00 -7.08
C ALA A 39 -0.24 -6.08 -8.61
N ILE A 40 -0.04 -7.29 -9.15
CA ILE A 40 -0.01 -7.52 -10.61
C ILE A 40 -1.42 -7.42 -11.22
N ASN A 41 -2.42 -7.94 -10.50
CA ASN A 41 -3.82 -7.91 -10.87
C ASN A 41 -4.68 -7.97 -9.60
N ARG A 42 -6.01 -7.95 -9.75
CA ARG A 42 -6.95 -7.97 -8.63
C ARG A 42 -6.91 -9.26 -7.81
N GLU A 43 -6.66 -10.41 -8.43
CA GLU A 43 -6.57 -11.70 -7.72
C GLU A 43 -5.33 -11.75 -6.83
N HIS A 44 -4.20 -11.28 -7.35
CA HIS A 44 -2.97 -11.11 -6.59
C HIS A 44 -3.14 -10.09 -5.46
N ALA A 45 -3.88 -8.99 -5.70
CA ALA A 45 -4.21 -8.03 -4.65
C ALA A 45 -5.00 -8.68 -3.50
N ALA A 46 -5.95 -9.57 -3.81
CA ALA A 46 -6.71 -10.29 -2.80
C ALA A 46 -5.85 -11.28 -2.00
N ALA A 47 -4.90 -11.96 -2.67
CA ALA A 47 -3.94 -12.85 -2.01
C ALA A 47 -3.02 -12.07 -1.05
N ILE A 48 -2.43 -10.97 -1.50
CA ILE A 48 -1.61 -10.08 -0.65
C ILE A 48 -2.42 -9.57 0.54
N LEU A 49 -3.69 -9.20 0.35
CA LEU A 49 -4.55 -8.75 1.45
C LEU A 49 -4.79 -9.84 2.49
N LEU A 50 -4.91 -11.11 2.09
CA LEU A 50 -5.05 -12.21 3.03
C LEU A 50 -3.77 -12.38 3.85
N GLU A 51 -2.61 -12.41 3.19
CA GLU A 51 -1.31 -12.50 3.87
C GLU A 51 -1.07 -11.31 4.81
N LEU A 52 -1.44 -10.10 4.40
CA LEU A 52 -1.34 -8.88 5.22
C LEU A 52 -2.12 -9.03 6.53
N LYS A 53 -3.35 -9.56 6.47
CA LYS A 53 -4.18 -9.76 7.68
C LYS A 53 -3.55 -10.74 8.67
N GLU A 54 -2.77 -11.70 8.18
CA GLU A 54 -2.15 -12.74 9.00
C GLU A 54 -0.79 -12.33 9.55
N THR A 55 -0.06 -11.48 8.83
CA THR A 55 1.38 -11.27 9.07
C THR A 55 1.79 -9.83 9.36
N ALA A 56 0.90 -8.84 9.17
CA ALA A 56 1.26 -7.44 9.33
C ALA A 56 1.67 -7.13 10.78
N VAL A 57 2.80 -6.46 10.91
CA VAL A 57 3.33 -5.91 12.16
C VAL A 57 3.60 -4.42 11.99
N LEU A 58 3.42 -3.64 13.05
CA LEU A 58 3.81 -2.23 13.04
C LEU A 58 5.33 -2.13 12.95
N HIS A 59 5.82 -1.31 12.03
CA HIS A 59 7.24 -1.07 11.86
C HIS A 59 7.67 0.08 12.80
N ASP A 60 8.67 -0.15 13.65
CA ASP A 60 9.15 0.83 14.65
C ASP A 60 9.98 1.99 14.05
N ALA A 61 10.32 1.94 12.76
CA ALA A 61 11.02 3.05 12.13
C ALA A 61 10.05 4.15 11.71
N ASP A 62 10.40 5.40 12.04
CA ASP A 62 9.80 6.59 11.46
C ASP A 62 9.83 6.52 9.93
N LEU A 63 8.82 7.11 9.30
CA LEU A 63 8.70 7.19 7.85
C LEU A 63 9.87 8.03 7.28
N ALA A 64 10.97 7.35 6.93
CA ALA A 64 12.26 8.01 6.73
C ALA A 64 12.34 8.84 5.44
N SER A 65 11.72 8.37 4.35
CA SER A 65 11.61 9.12 3.09
C SER A 65 10.74 8.36 2.08
N ILE A 66 9.96 9.09 1.28
CA ILE A 66 9.30 8.54 0.09
C ILE A 66 9.86 9.24 -1.14
N THR A 67 10.47 8.45 -2.03
CA THR A 67 11.04 8.92 -3.29
C THR A 67 9.96 8.97 -4.35
N ARG A 68 9.83 10.14 -5.00
CA ARG A 68 8.95 10.38 -6.15
C ARG A 68 9.47 9.59 -7.37
N ASN A 69 8.61 8.81 -8.02
CA ASN A 69 8.81 8.43 -9.42
C ASN A 69 8.08 9.47 -10.28
N ASP A 70 8.84 10.39 -10.86
CA ASP A 70 8.43 11.21 -11.98
C ASP A 70 8.43 10.43 -13.31
#